data_AF-A0A1U7N2R0-F1
#
_entry.id   AF-A0A1U7N2R0-F1
#
_cell.length_a   1.000
_cell.length_b   1.000
_cell.length_c   1.000
_cell.angle_alpha   90.00
_cell.angle_beta   90.00
_cell.angle_gamma   90.00
#
_symmetry.space_group_name_H-M   'P 1'
#
loop_
_entity.id
_entity.type
_entity.pdbx_description
1 polymer ?
#
loop_
_entity_poly.entity_id
_entity_poly.type
_entity_poly.pdbx_seq_one_letter_code
_entity_poly.pdbx_strand_id
1 'polypeptide(L)'
;MSDANDWMTSRLDRRAQFPLDVQSRGRPLTGEEQALADALEAIFSEGVHDMDAVAEALTAKGLVAPGSGGTDWTRDSLLTELQSINRSLDDAHNENGYGA
;
A
#
# COMPACT_ATOMS: atom_id res chain seq x y z
N MET A 1 -19.77 11.59 -41.49
CA MET A 1 -19.70 10.43 -40.57
C MET A 1 -18.24 10.16 -40.23
N SER A 2 -17.58 11.05 -39.46
CA SER A 2 -16.16 10.91 -39.11
C SER A 2 -15.87 11.04 -37.61
N ASP A 3 -16.84 11.45 -36.79
CA ASP A 3 -16.60 11.76 -35.37
C ASP A 3 -16.75 10.55 -34.45
N ALA A 4 -17.46 9.50 -34.89
CA ALA A 4 -17.76 8.33 -34.05
C ALA A 4 -16.54 7.41 -33.82
N ASN A 5 -15.55 7.45 -34.71
CA ASN A 5 -14.37 6.59 -34.59
C ASN A 5 -13.25 7.23 -33.76
N ASP A 6 -13.23 8.57 -33.70
CA ASP A 6 -12.16 9.35 -33.05
C ASP A 6 -12.28 9.32 -31.52
N TRP A 7 -13.52 9.36 -30.99
CA TRP A 7 -13.76 9.23 -29.55
C TRP A 7 -13.51 7.81 -29.03
N MET A 8 -13.74 6.78 -29.86
CA MET A 8 -13.45 5.39 -29.50
C MET A 8 -11.94 5.14 -29.46
N THR A 9 -11.20 5.67 -30.44
CA THR A 9 -9.74 5.55 -30.51
C THR A 9 -9.05 6.25 -29.34
N SER A 10 -9.51 7.47 -29.00
CA SER A 10 -9.03 8.24 -27.83
C SER A 10 -9.34 7.59 -26.46
N ARG A 11 -10.30 6.67 -26.38
CA ARG A 11 -10.69 6.00 -25.13
C ARG A 11 -9.91 4.70 -24.88
N LEU A 12 -9.49 4.03 -25.95
CA LEU A 12 -8.65 2.84 -25.86
C LEU A 12 -7.22 3.21 -25.48
N ASP A 13 -6.71 4.34 -25.98
CA ASP A 13 -5.36 4.84 -25.68
C ASP A 13 -5.21 5.25 -24.20
N ARG A 14 -6.24 5.88 -23.62
CA ARG A 14 -6.24 6.34 -22.22
C ARG A 14 -6.22 5.21 -21.18
N ARG A 15 -6.77 4.04 -21.52
CA ARG A 15 -6.77 2.84 -20.66
C ARG A 15 -5.42 2.12 -20.68
N ALA A 16 -4.66 2.25 -21.77
CA ALA A 16 -3.32 1.67 -21.88
C ALA A 16 -2.26 2.50 -21.13
N GLN A 17 -2.58 3.75 -20.78
CA GLN A 17 -1.62 4.69 -20.19
C GLN A 17 -1.45 4.52 -18.67
N PHE A 18 -2.37 3.84 -17.99
CA PHE A 18 -2.28 3.55 -16.56
C PHE A 18 -2.39 2.05 -16.35
N PRO A 19 -1.29 1.37 -15.96
CA PRO A 19 -1.33 -0.07 -15.76
C PRO A 19 -2.29 -0.42 -14.60
N LEU A 20 -2.97 -1.57 -14.70
CA LEU A 20 -4.04 -1.95 -13.77
C LEU A 20 -3.53 -2.20 -12.33
N ASP A 21 -2.22 -2.34 -12.15
CA ASP A 21 -1.51 -2.56 -10.90
C ASP A 21 -1.43 -1.31 -10.01
N VAL A 22 -1.54 -0.10 -10.56
CA VAL A 22 -1.58 1.16 -9.79
C VAL A 22 -2.98 1.61 -9.39
N GLN A 23 -4.04 0.91 -9.83
CA GLN A 23 -5.42 1.39 -9.69
C GLN A 23 -5.94 1.48 -8.26
N SER A 24 -5.36 0.74 -7.31
CA SER A 24 -5.86 0.71 -5.92
C SER A 24 -4.94 1.38 -4.89
N ARG A 25 -3.72 1.80 -5.25
CA ARG A 25 -2.69 2.23 -4.27
C ARG A 25 -2.21 3.67 -4.43
N GLY A 26 -2.49 4.33 -5.56
CA GLY A 26 -2.11 5.74 -5.78
C GLY A 26 -0.61 6.01 -5.96
N ARG A 27 0.26 5.21 -5.33
CA ARG A 27 1.72 5.17 -5.47
C ARG A 27 2.28 3.77 -5.20
N PRO A 28 3.53 3.46 -5.62
CA PRO A 28 4.25 2.29 -5.12
C PRO A 28 4.54 2.40 -3.61
N LEU A 29 4.69 1.25 -2.93
CA LEU A 29 5.20 1.22 -1.55
C LEU A 29 6.70 1.51 -1.53
N THR A 30 7.20 2.08 -0.44
CA THR A 30 8.65 2.19 -0.20
C THR A 30 9.24 0.82 0.12
N GLY A 31 10.57 0.73 0.17
CA GLY A 31 11.25 -0.52 0.53
C GLY A 31 10.91 -0.98 1.95
N GLU A 32 10.82 -0.04 2.88
CA GLU A 32 10.46 -0.30 4.29
C GLU A 32 8.99 -0.73 4.42
N GLU A 33 8.09 -0.06 3.69
CA GLU A 33 6.67 -0.44 3.66
C GLU A 33 6.46 -1.83 3.04
N GLN A 34 7.23 -2.17 2.00
CA GLN A 34 7.21 -3.51 1.41
C GLN A 34 7.77 -4.55 2.39
N ALA A 35 8.85 -4.25 3.09
CA ALA A 35 9.40 -5.14 4.12
C ALA A 35 8.40 -5.40 5.27
N LEU A 36 7.64 -4.36 5.66
CA LEU A 36 6.54 -4.52 6.61
C LEU A 36 5.42 -5.41 6.05
N ALA A 37 5.02 -5.22 4.80
CA ALA A 37 4.00 -6.06 4.16
C ALA A 37 4.42 -7.54 4.12
N ASP A 38 5.66 -7.82 3.70
CA ASP A 38 6.21 -9.18 3.63
C ASP A 38 6.29 -9.83 5.02
N ALA A 39 6.67 -9.06 6.04
CA ALA A 39 6.71 -9.54 7.42
C ALA A 39 5.32 -9.87 7.97
N LEU A 40 4.32 -9.03 7.69
CA LEU A 40 2.93 -9.27 8.08
C LEU A 40 2.36 -10.50 7.36
N GLU A 41 2.62 -10.65 6.07
CA GLU A 41 2.21 -11.84 5.30
C GLU A 41 2.78 -13.12 5.94
N ALA A 42 4.08 -13.13 6.25
CA ALA A 42 4.72 -14.27 6.89
C ALA A 42 4.09 -14.58 8.26
N ILE A 43 3.90 -13.58 9.12
CA ILE A 43 3.32 -13.75 10.47
C ILE A 43 1.88 -14.28 10.38
N PHE A 44 1.05 -13.74 9.49
CA PHE A 44 -0.31 -14.22 9.29
C PHE A 44 -0.37 -15.63 8.71
N SER A 45 0.60 -16.01 7.87
CA SER A 45 0.69 -17.37 7.33
C SER A 45 0.97 -18.42 8.42
N GLU A 46 1.58 -18.01 9.53
CA GLU A 46 1.81 -18.83 10.72
C GLU A 46 0.56 -18.93 11.62
N GLY A 47 -0.52 -18.24 11.28
CA GLY A 47 -1.80 -18.24 12.02
C GLY A 47 -1.86 -17.23 13.18
N VAL A 48 -0.90 -16.32 13.27
CA VAL A 48 -0.86 -15.28 14.31
C VAL A 48 -1.73 -14.11 13.86
N HIS A 49 -2.94 -14.00 14.41
CA HIS A 49 -3.90 -12.94 14.07
C HIS A 49 -4.14 -11.92 15.20
N ASP A 50 -3.59 -12.16 16.38
CA ASP A 50 -3.66 -11.21 17.49
C ASP A 50 -2.63 -10.09 17.29
N MET A 51 -3.07 -8.84 17.39
CA MET A 51 -2.23 -7.69 17.03
C MET A 51 -1.08 -7.45 18.03
N ASP A 52 -1.25 -7.84 19.29
CA ASP A 52 -0.17 -7.76 20.28
C ASP A 52 0.90 -8.81 19.95
N ALA A 53 0.48 -10.04 19.62
CA ALA A 53 1.39 -11.10 19.17
C ALA A 53 2.09 -10.77 17.83
N VAL A 54 1.40 -10.10 16.90
CA VAL A 54 2.02 -9.61 15.66
C VAL A 54 3.11 -8.59 15.97
N ALA A 55 2.84 -7.62 16.86
CA ALA A 55 3.82 -6.62 17.25
C ALA A 55 5.07 -7.27 17.90
N GLU A 56 4.86 -8.22 18.82
CA GLU A 56 5.96 -9.00 19.42
C GLU A 56 6.80 -9.72 18.35
N ALA A 57 6.15 -10.35 17.36
CA ALA A 57 6.83 -11.03 16.27
C ALA A 57 7.63 -10.08 15.38
N LEU A 58 7.12 -8.86 15.13
CA LEU A 58 7.84 -7.82 14.38
C LEU A 58 9.09 -7.33 15.15
N THR A 59 8.98 -7.15 16.47
CA THR A 59 10.14 -6.84 17.32
C THR A 59 11.16 -7.97 17.34
N ALA A 60 10.70 -9.23 17.47
CA ALA A 60 11.59 -10.38 17.46
C ALA A 60 12.36 -10.50 16.12
N LYS A 61 11.74 -10.08 15.00
CA LYS A 61 12.38 -10.00 13.68
C LYS A 61 13.30 -8.78 13.51
N GLY A 62 13.29 -7.83 14.45
CA GLY A 62 14.08 -6.60 14.38
C GLY A 62 13.69 -5.70 13.21
N LEU A 63 12.43 -5.77 12.77
CA LEU A 63 11.95 -5.00 11.62
C LEU A 63 11.94 -3.51 11.95
N VAL A 64 12.47 -2.69 11.04
CA VAL A 64 12.43 -1.22 11.16
C VAL A 64 11.06 -0.72 10.72
N ALA A 65 10.41 0.07 11.56
CA ALA A 65 9.14 0.72 11.26
C ALA A 65 9.28 1.76 10.14
N PRO A 66 8.42 1.75 9.10
CA PRO A 66 8.57 2.63 7.93
C PRO A 66 8.52 4.13 8.26
N GLY A 67 7.61 4.56 9.13
CA GLY A 67 7.44 5.96 9.49
C GLY A 67 8.33 6.42 10.65
N SER A 68 8.37 5.63 11.73
CA SER A 68 9.07 6.00 12.97
C SER A 68 10.54 5.59 13.03
N GLY A 69 10.97 4.62 12.20
CA GLY A 69 12.34 4.12 12.18
C GLY A 69 12.76 3.28 13.40
N GLY A 70 11.84 3.02 14.33
CA GLY A 70 12.08 2.17 15.51
C GLY A 70 11.96 0.67 15.20
N THR A 71 12.53 -0.18 16.05
CA THR A 71 12.41 -1.65 15.98
C THR A 71 11.59 -2.24 17.13
N ASP A 72 11.18 -1.39 18.08
CA ASP A 72 10.34 -1.77 19.21
C ASP A 72 8.87 -1.54 18.83
N TRP A 73 8.21 -2.64 18.50
CA TRP A 73 6.83 -2.70 18.05
C TRP A 73 5.92 -2.92 19.25
N THR A 74 4.93 -2.06 19.35
CA THR A 74 3.77 -2.25 20.20
C THR A 74 2.55 -2.30 19.29
N ARG A 75 1.43 -2.79 19.82
CA ARG A 75 0.16 -2.72 19.09
C ARG A 75 -0.18 -1.29 18.66
N ASP A 76 0.06 -0.31 19.51
CA ASP A 76 -0.22 1.09 19.21
C ASP A 76 0.69 1.64 18.10
N SER A 77 1.99 1.29 18.11
CA SER A 77 2.90 1.71 17.03
C SER A 77 2.56 1.02 15.72
N LEU A 78 2.23 -0.28 15.75
CA LEU A 78 1.75 -1.02 14.57
C LEU A 78 0.51 -0.37 13.94
N LEU A 79 -0.51 -0.08 14.75
CA LEU A 79 -1.74 0.56 14.25
C LEU A 79 -1.46 1.97 13.71
N THR A 80 -0.58 2.73 14.36
CA THR A 80 -0.18 4.07 13.91
C THR A 80 0.51 4.03 12.55
N GLU A 81 1.45 3.11 12.36
CA GLU A 81 2.15 2.92 11.09
C GLU A 81 1.17 2.54 9.97
N LEU A 82 0.29 1.56 10.21
CA LEU A 82 -0.72 1.15 9.23
C LEU A 82 -1.67 2.29 8.84
N GLN A 83 -2.13 3.07 9.81
CA GLN A 83 -2.97 4.24 9.54
C GLN A 83 -2.24 5.32 8.73
N SER A 84 -0.96 5.56 9.04
CA SER A 84 -0.14 6.54 8.34
C SER A 84 0.12 6.13 6.88
N ILE A 85 0.46 4.85 6.66
CA ILE A 85 0.67 4.29 5.32
C ILE A 85 -0.63 4.36 4.51
N ASN A 86 -1.76 3.92 5.07
CA ASN A 86 -3.05 3.97 4.38
C ASN A 86 -3.43 5.40 3.98
N ARG A 87 -3.29 6.37 4.89
CA ARG A 87 -3.53 7.78 4.57
C ARG A 87 -2.62 8.28 3.43
N SER A 88 -1.34 7.92 3.45
CA SER A 88 -0.42 8.28 2.37
C SER A 88 -0.81 7.66 1.02
N LEU A 89 -1.31 6.42 1.02
CA LEU A 89 -1.81 5.76 -0.19
C LEU A 89 -3.11 6.39 -0.68
N ASP A 90 -4.02 6.73 0.23
CA ASP A 90 -5.28 7.42 -0.06
C ASP A 90 -5.04 8.82 -0.65
N ASP A 91 -4.12 9.59 -0.07
CA ASP A 91 -3.72 10.91 -0.57
C ASP A 91 -3.15 10.78 -1.99
N ALA A 92 -2.24 9.82 -2.22
CA ALA A 92 -1.68 9.55 -3.54
C ALA A 92 -2.75 9.06 -4.55
N HIS A 93 -3.76 8.32 -4.09
CA HIS A 93 -4.87 7.88 -4.93
C HIS A 93 -5.79 9.04 -5.30
N ASN A 94 -6.06 9.97 -4.39
CA ASN A 94 -6.85 11.17 -4.68
C ASN A 94 -6.12 12.10 -5.66
N GLU A 95 -4.79 12.12 -5.66
CA GLU A 95 -3.99 12.94 -6.58
C GLU A 95 -3.75 12.28 -7.95
N ASN A 96 -3.56 10.96 -7.99
CA ASN A 96 -3.08 10.24 -9.18
C ASN A 96 -4.01 9.12 -9.66
N GLY A 97 -5.14 8.89 -8.98
CA GLY A 97 -6.11 7.85 -9.28
C GLY A 97 -7.11 8.22 -10.38
N TYR A 98 -7.86 7.24 -10.87
CA TYR A 98 -8.92 7.46 -11.86
C TYR A 98 -10.05 8.29 -11.24
N GLY A 99 -10.09 9.59 -11.53
CA GLY A 99 -11.11 10.53 -11.06
C GLY A 99 -10.56 11.87 -10.53
N ALA A 100 -9.24 11.98 -10.35
CA ALA A 100 -8.52 13.24 -10.11
C ALA A 100 -8.52 14.15 -11.35
#